data_AF-A0A838Q8Z4-F1
#
_entry.id   AF-A0A838Q8Z4-F1
#
_cell.length_a   1.000
_cell.length_b   1.000
_cell.length_c   1.000
_cell.angle_alpha   90.00
_cell.angle_beta   90.00
_cell.angle_gamma   90.00
#
_symmetry.space_group_name_H-M   'P 1'
#
loop_
_entity.id
_entity.type
_entity.pdbx_description
1 polymer ?
#
loop_
_entity_poly.entity_id
_entity_poly.type
_entity_poly.pdbx_seq_one_letter_code
_entity_poly.pdbx_strand_id
1 'polypeptide(L)' 'MPSSDPSQRFQDILDNIARIEKYTAGMDSVSFMEDLKTYDAVERCLARISEAAVKLGLLAETLCPVRRQLDLVADDN' A
#
# COMPACT_ATOMS: atom_id res chain seq x y z
N MET A 1 17.18 1.14 5.25
CA MET A 1 17.53 -0.21 4.78
C MET A 1 16.24 -1.01 4.65
N PRO A 2 16.03 -1.83 3.61
CA PRO A 2 14.88 -2.73 3.59
C PRO A 2 15.06 -3.76 4.69
N SER A 3 14.05 -3.90 5.55
CA SER A 3 14.06 -4.87 6.64
C SER A 3 13.90 -6.30 6.12
N SER A 4 14.62 -7.24 6.73
CA SER A 4 14.40 -8.68 6.54
C SER A 4 13.18 -9.18 7.31
N ASP A 5 12.65 -8.40 8.26
CA ASP A 5 11.48 -8.73 9.06
C ASP A 5 10.17 -8.54 8.26
N PRO A 6 9.38 -9.62 8.06
CA PRO A 6 8.09 -9.56 7.40
C PRO A 6 7.08 -8.58 8.01
N SER A 7 7.01 -8.44 9.33
CA SER A 7 6.07 -7.51 9.97
C SER A 7 6.42 -6.05 9.62
N GLN A 8 7.72 -5.73 9.60
CA GLN A 8 8.19 -4.43 9.13
C GLN A 8 7.84 -4.17 7.65
N ARG A 9 7.79 -5.21 6.79
CA ARG A 9 7.40 -5.02 5.38
C ARG A 9 5.93 -4.64 5.23
N PHE A 10 5.04 -5.16 6.07
CA PHE A 10 3.65 -4.69 6.11
C PHE A 10 3.58 -3.24 6.55
N GLN A 11 4.33 -2.86 7.58
CA GLN A 11 4.41 -1.47 8.01
C GLN A 11 4.97 -0.57 6.91
N ASP A 12 5.99 -1.02 6.17
CA ASP A 12 6.56 -0.28 5.05
C ASP A 12 5.50 -0.05 3.95
N ILE A 13 4.63 -1.04 3.68
CA ILE A 13 3.51 -0.87 2.74
C ILE A 13 2.54 0.21 3.24
N LEU A 14 2.08 0.10 4.49
CA LEU A 14 1.15 1.05 5.10
C LEU A 14 1.70 2.48 5.12
N ASP A 15 2.98 2.63 5.47
CA ASP A 15 3.66 3.93 5.52
C ASP A 15 3.76 4.58 4.13
N ASN A 16 4.00 3.79 3.07
CA ASN A 16 4.04 4.32 1.70
C ASN A 16 2.64 4.65 1.18
N ILE A 17 1.60 3.91 1.58
CA ILE A 17 0.19 4.27 1.27
C ILE A 17 -0.16 5.61 1.93
N ALA A 18 0.10 5.76 3.23
CA ALA A 18 -0.18 6.99 3.95
C ALA A 18 0.58 8.21 3.39
N ARG A 19 1.79 7.99 2.86
CA ARG A 19 2.55 9.04 2.13
C ARG A 19 1.86 9.43 0.84
N ILE A 20 1.42 8.48 0.03
CA ILE A 20 0.69 8.75 -1.21
C ILE A 20 -0.55 9.58 -0.90
N GLU A 21 -1.37 9.15 0.08
CA GLU A 21 -2.56 9.89 0.51
C GLU A 21 -2.25 11.32 0.93
N LYS A 22 -1.14 11.52 1.66
CA LYS A 22 -0.69 12.86 2.07
C LYS A 22 -0.21 13.71 0.90
N TYR A 23 0.48 13.12 -0.08
CA TYR A 23 0.98 13.85 -1.24
C TYR A 23 -0.14 14.29 -2.17
N THR A 24 -1.15 13.44 -2.35
CA THR A 24 -2.28 13.70 -3.25
C THR A 24 -3.46 14.41 -2.59
N ALA A 25 -3.39 14.68 -1.28
CA ALA A 25 -4.46 15.32 -0.52
C ALA A 25 -4.84 16.68 -1.11
N GLY A 26 -6.10 16.81 -1.55
CA GLY A 26 -6.63 18.03 -2.15
C GLY A 26 -6.20 18.27 -3.60
N MET A 27 -5.49 17.34 -4.23
CA MET A 27 -5.16 17.40 -5.65
C MET A 27 -6.25 16.71 -6.47
N ASP A 28 -6.59 17.31 -7.61
CA ASP A 28 -7.30 16.61 -8.66
C ASP A 28 -6.32 15.92 -9.63
N SER A 29 -6.85 15.18 -10.60
CA SER A 29 -6.03 14.43 -11.56
C SER A 29 -5.15 15.33 -12.43
N VAL A 30 -5.60 16.53 -12.78
CA VAL A 30 -4.83 17.45 -13.63
C VAL A 30 -3.66 18.01 -12.83
N SER A 31 -3.93 18.53 -11.63
CA SER A 31 -2.92 19.05 -10.70
C SER A 31 -1.87 17.99 -10.37
N PHE A 32 -2.28 16.72 -10.20
CA PHE A 32 -1.37 15.60 -9.97
C PHE A 32 -0.44 15.34 -11.16
N MET A 33 -0.98 15.35 -12.38
CA MET A 33 -0.20 15.10 -13.61
C MET A 33 0.75 16.24 -13.96
N GLU A 34 0.42 17.49 -13.58
CA GLU A 34 1.25 18.67 -13.81
C GLU A 34 2.36 18.84 -12.76
N ASP A 35 2.16 18.33 -11.54
CA ASP A 35 3.18 18.32 -10.49
C ASP A 35 4.08 17.08 -10.59
N LEU A 36 5.10 17.17 -11.45
CA LEU A 36 6.11 16.12 -11.65
C LEU A 36 6.75 15.63 -10.35
N LYS A 37 6.96 16.53 -9.37
CA LYS A 37 7.59 16.15 -8.10
C LYS A 37 6.68 15.21 -7.31
N THR A 38 5.39 15.53 -7.26
CA THR A 38 4.40 14.69 -6.57
C THR A 38 4.18 13.39 -7.34
N TYR A 39 4.14 13.43 -8.68
CA TYR A 39 4.09 12.23 -9.51
C TYR A 39 5.26 11.28 -9.23
N ASP A 40 6.49 11.77 -9.30
CA ASP A 40 7.71 10.98 -9.05
C ASP A 40 7.74 10.42 -7.61
N ALA A 41 7.26 11.20 -6.64
CA ALA A 41 7.16 10.77 -5.25
C ALA A 41 6.16 9.62 -5.07
N VAL A 42 5.00 9.70 -5.73
CA VAL A 42 3.99 8.65 -5.73
C VAL A 42 4.51 7.40 -6.45
N GLU A 43 5.13 7.54 -7.62
CA GLU A 43 5.75 6.42 -8.34
C GLU A 43 6.79 5.71 -7.46
N ARG A 44 7.64 6.48 -6.76
CA ARG A 44 8.63 5.91 -5.84
C ARG A 44 8.00 5.15 -4.68
N CYS A 45 6.87 5.60 -4.16
CA CYS A 45 6.12 4.91 -3.10
C CYS A 45 5.52 3.61 -3.63
N LEU A 46 4.93 3.63 -4.84
CA LEU A 46 4.41 2.42 -5.50
C LEU A 46 5.50 1.38 -5.74
N ALA A 47 6.68 1.80 -6.19
CA ALA A 47 7.82 0.90 -6.37
C ALA A 47 8.23 0.22 -5.05
N ARG A 48 8.21 0.94 -3.92
CA ARG A 48 8.51 0.37 -2.58
C ARG A 48 7.44 -0.60 -2.11
N ILE A 49 6.17 -0.28 -2.34
CA ILE A 49 5.04 -1.17 -2.02
C ILE A 49 5.19 -2.48 -2.80
N SER A 50 5.45 -2.41 -4.10
CA SER A 50 5.68 -3.58 -4.94
C SER A 50 6.87 -4.41 -4.47
N GLU A 51 8.00 -3.78 -4.13
CA GLU A 51 9.18 -4.46 -3.59
C GLU A 51 8.87 -5.16 -2.25
N ALA A 52 8.18 -4.50 -1.33
CA ALA A 52 7.77 -5.07 -0.05
C ALA A 52 6.81 -6.26 -0.22
N ALA A 53 5.84 -6.13 -1.13
CA ALA A 53 4.89 -7.19 -1.46
C ALA A 53 5.59 -8.43 -2.06
N VAL A 54 6.49 -8.23 -3.03
CA VAL A 54 7.29 -9.32 -3.62
C VAL A 54 8.13 -10.02 -2.56
N LYS A 55 8.74 -9.26 -1.64
CA LYS A 55 9.54 -9.83 -0.56
C LYS A 55 8.71 -10.57 0.49
N LEU A 56 7.46 -10.16 0.73
CA LEU A 56 6.55 -10.87 1.63
C LEU A 56 6.21 -12.26 1.07
N GLY A 57 5.94 -12.39 -0.23
CA GLY A 57 5.70 -13.68 -0.87
C GLY A 57 4.69 -14.55 -0.09
N LEU A 58 5.00 -15.82 0.13
CA LEU A 58 4.14 -16.77 0.88
C LEU A 58 4.00 -16.41 2.37
N LEU A 59 4.91 -15.61 2.94
CA LEU A 59 4.78 -15.15 4.33
C LEU A 59 3.61 -14.17 4.50
N ALA A 60 3.17 -13.52 3.41
CA ALA A 60 1.98 -12.66 3.44
C ALA A 60 0.73 -13.42 3.91
N GLU A 61 0.51 -14.63 3.40
CA GLU A 61 -0.64 -15.47 3.77
C GLU A 61 -0.56 -15.95 5.22
N THR A 62 0.65 -16.12 5.76
CA THR A 62 0.85 -16.54 7.16
C THR A 62 0.57 -15.39 8.13
N LEU A 63 0.98 -14.18 7.78
CA LEU A 63 0.89 -12.99 8.63
C LEU A 63 -0.43 -12.24 8.49
N CYS A 64 -1.03 -12.31 7.30
CA CYS A 64 -2.36 -11.85 7.01
C CYS A 64 -3.15 -13.05 6.46
N PRO A 65 -3.55 -14.00 7.33
CA PRO A 65 -4.41 -15.10 6.90
C PRO A 65 -5.68 -14.47 6.37
N VAL A 66 -5.94 -14.68 5.08
CA VAL A 66 -7.10 -14.12 4.38
C VAL A 66 -8.36 -14.54 5.15
N ARG A 67 -8.90 -13.64 5.98
CA ARG A 67 -10.32 -13.66 6.31
C ARG A 67 -10.98 -13.17 5.04
N ARG A 68 -11.63 -14.08 4.31
CA ARG A 68 -12.51 -13.73 3.18
C ARG A 68 -13.54 -12.73 3.73
N GLN A 69 -13.30 -11.43 3.54
CA GLN A 69 -14.22 -10.35 3.90
C GLN A 69 -15.46 -10.30 2.98
N LEU A 70 -15.84 -11.42 2.38
CA LEU A 70 -17.07 -11.56 1.58
C LEU A 70 -18.21 -12.24 2.35
N ASP A 71 -18.04 -12.57 3.63
CA ASP A 71 -19.11 -13.18 4.44
C ASP A 71 -19.89 -12.16 5.31
N LEU A 72 -19.85 -10.87 5.00
CA LEU A 72 -20.65 -9.84 5.70
C LEU A 72 -21.93 -9.41 4.94
N VAL A 73 -22.40 -10.19 3.97
CA VAL A 73 -23.73 -10.03 3.38
C VAL A 73 -24.45 -11.38 3.33
N ALA A 74 -24.72 -11.96 4.50
CA ALA A 74 -25.70 -13.02 4.66
C ALA A 74 -26.11 -13.10 6.13
N ASP A 75 -26.84 -12.09 6.59
CA ASP A 75 -27.80 -12.22 7.70
C ASP A 75 -28.79 -11.03 7.60
N ASP A 76 -29.55 -11.01 6.51
CA ASP A 76 -30.92 -10.50 6.56
C ASP A 76 -31.80 -11.65 7.06
N ASN A 77 -32.09 -11.65 8.37
CA ASN A 77 -33.32 -12.21 8.94
C ASN A 77 -33.64 -11.61 10.31
#